data_AF-A0AA37IDS1-F1
#
_entry.id   AF-A0AA37IDS1-F1
#
_cell.length_a   1.000
_cell.length_b   1.000
_cell.length_c   1.000
_cell.angle_alpha   90.00
_cell.angle_beta   90.00
_cell.angle_gamma   90.00
#
_symmetry.space_group_name_H-M   'P 1'
#
loop_
_entity.id
_entity.type
_entity.pdbx_description
1 polymer ?
#
loop_
_entity_poly.entity_id
_entity_poly.type
_entity_poly.pdbx_seq_one_letter_code
_entity_poly.pdbx_strand_id
1 'polypeptide(L)' 'MKKLVLLCACLAWTGAALAADAAAPAAAPAAASEPKTLKERLGDKASDEQRVDNCHVPADRRGTKVRPDRCAP' A
#
# COMPACT_ATOMS: atom_id res chain seq x y z
N MET A 1 48.38 -3.42 14.57
CA MET A 1 47.28 -3.54 15.55
C MET A 1 46.58 -2.21 15.91
N LYS A 2 47.12 -1.01 15.56
CA LYS A 2 46.38 0.26 15.71
C LYS A 2 45.37 0.56 14.58
N LYS A 3 45.56 -0.03 13.39
CA LYS A 3 44.69 0.19 12.23
C LYS A 3 43.33 -0.54 12.33
N LEU A 4 43.25 -1.61 13.14
CA LEU A 4 42.01 -2.38 13.32
C LEU A 4 41.02 -1.67 14.27
N VAL A 5 41.54 -0.93 15.26
CA VAL A 5 40.72 -0.16 16.22
C VAL A 5 40.06 1.05 15.54
N LEU A 6 40.73 1.65 14.56
CA LEU A 6 40.23 2.79 13.79
C LEU A 6 39.09 2.45 12.83
N LEU A 7 38.98 1.19 12.39
CA LEU A 7 37.91 0.74 11.49
C LEU A 7 36.57 0.54 12.22
N CYS A 8 36.56 0.09 13.47
CA CYS A 8 35.31 -0.12 14.23
C CYS A 8 34.63 1.18 14.67
N ALA A 9 35.35 2.30 14.79
CA ALA A 9 34.78 3.56 15.25
C ALA A 9 33.96 4.30 14.18
N CYS A 10 34.14 4.00 12.89
CA CYS A 10 33.43 4.70 11.80
C CYS A 10 32.05 4.13 11.48
N LEU A 11 31.78 2.84 11.77
CA LEU A 11 30.50 2.20 11.43
C LEU A 11 29.35 2.52 12.41
N ALA A 12 29.63 3.16 13.55
CA ALA A 12 28.61 3.48 14.55
C ALA A 12 27.90 4.83 14.29
N TRP A 13 28.31 5.63 13.30
CA TRP A 13 27.83 7.00 13.15
C TRP A 13 26.78 7.24 12.05
N THR A 14 26.44 6.22 11.26
CA THR A 14 25.48 6.36 10.13
C THR A 14 24.07 5.84 10.44
N GLY A 15 23.74 5.56 11.71
CA GLY A 15 22.51 4.91 12.14
C GLY A 15 21.32 5.83 12.46
N ALA A 16 21.10 6.92 11.72
CA ALA A 16 19.94 7.79 11.93
C ALA A 16 19.31 8.22 10.60
N ALA A 17 18.82 7.24 9.83
CA ALA A 17 18.02 7.49 8.64
C ALA A 17 16.53 7.31 8.94
N LEU A 18 15.82 8.44 8.97
CA LEU A 18 14.41 8.67 8.65
C LEU A 18 13.36 7.67 9.17
N ALA A 19 12.65 8.08 10.24
CA ALA A 19 11.27 7.69 10.46
C ALA A 19 10.47 8.92 10.91
N ALA A 20 10.05 9.73 9.94
CA ALA A 20 9.00 10.73 10.13
C ALA A 20 7.97 10.50 9.02
N ASP A 21 7.22 9.40 9.15
CA ASP A 21 6.04 9.18 8.31
C ASP A 21 4.94 10.10 8.83
N ALA A 22 4.44 10.93 7.91
CA ALA A 22 3.52 12.01 8.18
C ALA A 22 2.23 11.47 8.80
N ALA A 23 1.81 12.06 9.91
CA ALA A 23 0.48 11.84 10.48
C ALA A 23 -0.59 12.38 9.50
N ALA A 24 -1.04 11.53 8.58
CA ALA A 24 -2.29 11.74 7.86
C ALA A 24 -3.46 11.57 8.85
N PRO A 25 -4.55 12.35 8.73
CA PRO A 25 -5.70 12.20 9.61
C PRO A 25 -6.28 10.79 9.44
N ALA A 26 -6.30 10.02 10.51
CA ALA A 26 -6.90 8.71 10.55
C ALA A 26 -8.41 8.86 10.26
N ALA A 27 -8.80 8.60 9.02
CA ALA A 27 -10.19 8.37 8.67
C ALA A 27 -10.69 7.23 9.56
N ALA A 28 -11.83 7.44 10.23
CA ALA A 28 -12.46 6.42 11.06
C ALA A 28 -12.54 5.10 10.28
N PRO A 29 -12.22 3.95 10.90
CA PRO A 29 -12.27 2.67 10.21
C PRO A 29 -13.72 2.45 9.79
N ALA A 30 -13.98 2.59 8.49
CA ALA A 30 -15.23 2.13 7.91
C ALA A 30 -15.38 0.67 8.34
N ALA A 31 -16.54 0.30 8.90
CA ALA A 31 -16.80 -1.03 9.39
C ALA A 31 -16.34 -2.06 8.35
N ALA A 32 -15.22 -2.73 8.64
CA ALA A 32 -14.59 -3.62 7.69
C ALA A 32 -15.48 -4.85 7.58
N SER A 33 -16.11 -5.02 6.43
CA SER A 33 -16.83 -6.24 6.09
C SER A 33 -15.87 -7.43 6.18
N GLU A 34 -16.38 -8.59 6.63
CA GLU A 34 -15.58 -9.81 6.78
C GLU A 34 -14.83 -10.17 5.48
N PRO A 35 -13.59 -10.68 5.58
CA PRO A 35 -12.78 -10.99 4.41
C PRO A 35 -13.39 -12.15 3.62
N LYS A 36 -13.81 -11.86 2.38
CA LYS A 36 -14.35 -12.86 1.44
C LYS A 36 -13.28 -13.87 1.00
N THR A 37 -13.65 -15.13 0.90
CA THR A 37 -12.77 -16.22 0.42
C THR A 37 -12.49 -16.10 -1.08
N LEU A 38 -11.44 -16.77 -1.57
CA LEU A 38 -11.04 -16.73 -2.98
C LEU A 38 -12.16 -17.13 -3.96
N LYS A 39 -13.01 -18.08 -3.57
CA LYS A 39 -14.11 -18.53 -4.43
C LYS A 39 -15.24 -17.52 -4.50
N GLU A 40 -15.53 -16.83 -3.39
CA GLU A 40 -16.50 -15.73 -3.34
C GLU A 40 -16.05 -14.50 -4.14
N ARG A 41 -14.74 -14.38 -4.38
CA ARG A 41 -14.14 -13.32 -5.20
C ARG A 41 -14.02 -13.65 -6.69
N LEU A 42 -14.40 -14.86 -7.12
CA LEU A 42 -14.26 -15.31 -8.50
C LEU A 42 -15.37 -14.79 -9.43
N GLY A 43 -15.77 -13.53 -9.23
CA GLY A 43 -16.72 -12.82 -10.09
C GLY A 43 -16.01 -12.06 -11.22
N ASP A 44 -16.78 -11.24 -11.92
CA ASP A 44 -16.21 -10.28 -12.86
C ASP A 44 -15.33 -9.24 -12.17
N LYS A 45 -14.37 -8.68 -12.91
CA LYS A 45 -13.43 -7.66 -12.39
C LYS A 45 -14.13 -6.39 -11.90
N ALA A 46 -15.33 -6.08 -12.41
CA ALA A 46 -16.06 -4.90 -12.01
C ALA A 46 -16.66 -5.04 -10.59
N SER A 47 -17.03 -6.27 -10.20
CA SER A 47 -17.56 -6.59 -8.87
C SER A 47 -16.48 -6.84 -7.80
N ASP A 48 -15.19 -6.98 -8.15
CA ASP A 48 -14.13 -7.16 -7.16
C ASP A 48 -13.90 -5.86 -6.36
N GLU A 49 -14.20 -5.93 -5.06
CA GLU A 49 -14.06 -4.79 -4.14
C GLU A 49 -12.60 -4.42 -3.84
N GLN A 50 -11.67 -5.35 -4.08
CA GLN A 50 -10.23 -5.13 -3.88
C GLN A 50 -9.54 -4.54 -5.12
N ARG A 51 -10.28 -4.24 -6.18
CA ARG A 51 -9.73 -3.62 -7.39
C ARG A 51 -9.01 -2.30 -7.09
N VAL A 52 -7.78 -2.12 -7.56
CA VAL A 52 -7.00 -0.89 -7.29
C VAL A 52 -7.44 0.26 -8.19
N ASP A 53 -7.52 0.01 -9.50
CA ASP A 53 -7.86 0.99 -10.54
C ASP A 53 -9.03 0.53 -11.41
N ASN A 54 -9.64 1.45 -12.14
CA ASN A 54 -10.72 1.16 -13.07
C ASN A 54 -10.23 0.99 -14.52
N CYS A 55 -8.93 0.84 -14.79
CA CYS A 55 -8.42 0.97 -16.15
C CYS A 55 -8.96 -0.09 -17.12
N HIS A 56 -9.35 -1.26 -16.60
CA HIS A 56 -9.99 -2.35 -17.34
C HIS A 56 -11.50 -2.51 -17.06
N VAL A 57 -12.13 -1.53 -16.40
CA VAL A 57 -13.54 -1.59 -16.03
C VAL A 57 -14.34 -0.57 -16.85
N PRO A 58 -15.36 -0.99 -17.63
CA PRO A 58 -16.25 -0.09 -18.36
C PRO A 58 -16.93 0.92 -17.44
N ALA A 59 -17.14 2.16 -17.92
CA ALA A 59 -17.64 3.27 -17.09
C ALA A 59 -19.01 2.99 -16.46
N ASP A 60 -19.88 2.33 -17.20
CA ASP A 60 -21.21 1.86 -16.80
C ASP A 60 -21.19 0.82 -15.67
N ARG A 61 -20.08 0.10 -15.51
CA ARG A 61 -19.91 -0.95 -14.48
C ARG A 61 -19.11 -0.47 -13.27
N ARG A 62 -18.70 0.79 -13.24
CA ARG A 62 -17.97 1.35 -12.09
C ARG A 62 -18.98 1.59 -10.97
N GLY A 63 -18.69 1.04 -9.80
CA GLY A 63 -19.46 1.34 -8.59
C GLY A 63 -19.22 2.77 -8.11
N THR A 64 -19.84 3.14 -7.00
CA THR A 64 -19.74 4.47 -6.39
C THR A 64 -18.37 4.81 -5.81
N LYS A 65 -17.51 3.80 -5.58
CA LYS A 65 -16.15 3.99 -5.09
C LYS A 65 -15.29 4.63 -6.19
N VAL A 66 -14.84 5.86 -5.96
CA VAL A 66 -13.90 6.57 -6.85
C VAL A 66 -12.57 5.81 -6.83
N ARG A 67 -12.06 5.45 -8.01
CA ARG A 67 -10.74 4.81 -8.20
C ARG A 67 -10.07 5.40 -9.43
N PRO A 68 -8.72 5.41 -9.51
CA PRO A 68 -8.00 5.93 -10.67
C PRO A 68 -8.38 5.22 -11.96
N ASP A 69 -8.40 5.96 -13.07
CA ASP A 69 -8.77 5.41 -14.38
C ASP A 69 -7.58 4.88 -15.18
N ARG A 70 -6.37 5.30 -14.82
CA ARG A 70 -5.14 4.84 -15.46
C ARG A 70 -4.66 3.58 -14.79
N CYS A 71 -4.09 2.67 -15.58
CA CYS A 71 -3.39 1.52 -15.02
C CYS A 71 -2.16 2.02 -14.26
N ALA A 72 -1.83 1.35 -13.16
CA ALA A 72 -0.54 1.53 -12.51
C ALA A 72 0.59 1.15 -13.48
N PRO A 73 1.74 1.85 -13.43
CA PRO A 73 2.93 1.50 -14.21
C PRO A 73 3.53 0.16 -13.80
#